data_AF-A0A1S2KAV0-F1
#
_entry.id   AF-A0A1S2KAV0-F1
#
_cell.length_a   1.000
_cell.length_b   1.000
_cell.length_c   1.000
_cell.angle_alpha   90.00
_cell.angle_beta   90.00
_cell.angle_gamma   90.00
#
_symmetry.space_group_name_H-M   'P 1'
#
loop_
_entity.id
_entity.type
_entity.pdbx_description
1 polymer ?
#
loop_
_entity_poly.entity_id
_entity_poly.type
_entity_poly.pdbx_seq_one_letter_code
_entity_poly.pdbx_strand_id
1 'polypeptide(L)'
;AETAGAVAAGGAVGAPGSACPLPVTFDLAAGWKPKAVAPPEGEQEKELFEALAVQGPVTTVCEIDAKPAGHIGFLRVYVNDDASATARATLEAFVAAETAPSGAVYREVRAGTLTATEVTYVTTVELLDRQKKSRALAVATPRGAVVLSLGGMDDAEHEAMLPAFELARSTLAPAPAEG
;
A
#
# COMPACT_ATOMS: atom_id res chain seq x y z
N ALA A 1 -19.67 -5.37 22.28
CA ALA A 1 -18.70 -5.59 21.20
C ALA A 1 -19.38 -5.12 19.93
N GLU A 2 -19.05 -3.91 19.48
CA GLU A 2 -19.62 -3.35 18.26
C GLU A 2 -18.86 -3.96 17.09
N THR A 3 -19.52 -4.86 16.36
CA THR A 3 -19.02 -5.35 15.07
C THR A 3 -18.96 -4.16 14.14
N ALA A 4 -17.75 -3.63 13.92
CA ALA A 4 -17.47 -2.73 12.81
C ALA A 4 -18.07 -3.36 11.54
N GLY A 5 -19.02 -2.66 10.91
CA GLY A 5 -19.74 -3.19 9.76
C GLY A 5 -18.75 -3.63 8.69
N ALA A 6 -18.87 -4.87 8.21
CA ALA A 6 -18.01 -5.40 7.17
C ALA A 6 -18.13 -4.52 5.91
N VAL A 7 -17.00 -3.98 5.43
CA VAL A 7 -16.95 -3.26 4.15
C VAL A 7 -17.29 -4.23 3.03
N ALA A 8 -18.20 -3.84 2.14
CA ALA A 8 -18.52 -4.65 0.97
C ALA A 8 -17.32 -4.70 0.02
N ALA A 9 -16.96 -5.90 -0.43
CA ALA A 9 -15.93 -6.09 -1.45
C ALA A 9 -16.43 -5.62 -2.83
N GLY A 10 -15.55 -4.98 -3.59
CA GLY A 10 -15.81 -4.39 -4.91
C GLY A 10 -15.04 -5.04 -6.07
N GLY A 11 -14.19 -6.02 -5.78
CA GLY A 11 -13.27 -6.64 -6.72
C GLY A 11 -11.97 -7.02 -6.04
N ALA A 12 -11.01 -7.54 -6.80
CA ALA A 12 -9.69 -7.94 -6.31
C ALA A 12 -8.59 -7.54 -7.31
N VAL A 13 -7.36 -7.44 -6.81
CA VAL A 13 -6.15 -7.21 -7.62
C VAL A 13 -5.13 -8.31 -7.36
N GLY A 14 -4.08 -8.34 -8.18
CA GLY A 14 -2.92 -9.19 -8.01
C GLY A 14 -2.88 -10.40 -8.92
N ALA A 15 -4.03 -10.97 -9.24
CA ALA A 15 -4.12 -12.10 -10.16
C ALA A 15 -3.69 -11.69 -11.58
N PRO A 16 -3.16 -12.64 -12.40
CA PRO A 16 -2.95 -12.41 -13.82
C PRO A 16 -4.23 -11.92 -14.50
N GLY A 17 -4.10 -10.89 -15.35
CA GLY A 17 -5.24 -10.25 -16.03
C GLY A 17 -6.07 -9.29 -15.17
N SER A 18 -5.75 -9.11 -13.88
CA SER A 18 -6.33 -8.02 -13.09
C SER A 18 -5.75 -6.67 -13.51
N ALA A 19 -6.38 -5.57 -13.05
CA ALA A 19 -5.91 -4.21 -13.33
C ALA A 19 -4.49 -3.92 -12.81
N CYS A 20 -4.04 -4.70 -11.81
CA CYS A 20 -2.69 -4.67 -11.26
C CYS A 20 -2.24 -6.10 -10.97
N PRO A 21 -1.52 -6.77 -11.88
CA PRO A 21 -0.87 -8.04 -11.58
C PRO A 21 0.24 -7.84 -10.54
N LEU A 22 0.25 -8.61 -9.46
CA LEU A 22 1.14 -8.42 -8.31
C LEU A 22 1.64 -9.77 -7.76
N PRO A 23 2.69 -9.80 -6.93
CA PRO A 23 3.13 -11.01 -6.21
C PRO A 23 2.15 -11.51 -5.14
N VAL A 24 1.12 -10.73 -4.82
CA VAL A 24 0.07 -11.04 -3.84
C VAL A 24 -1.30 -10.69 -4.41
N THR A 25 -2.35 -11.30 -3.88
CA THR A 25 -3.76 -10.97 -4.17
C THR A 25 -4.45 -10.44 -2.92
N PHE A 26 -5.43 -9.57 -3.11
CA PHE A 26 -6.30 -9.07 -2.03
C PHE A 26 -7.56 -8.42 -2.61
N ASP A 27 -8.59 -8.33 -1.77
CA ASP A 27 -9.86 -7.70 -2.10
C ASP A 27 -9.80 -6.18 -1.90
N LEU A 28 -10.56 -5.46 -2.73
CA LEU A 28 -10.77 -4.03 -2.65
C LEU A 28 -12.15 -3.71 -2.12
N ALA A 29 -12.27 -2.59 -1.41
CA ALA A 29 -13.57 -2.07 -1.01
C ALA A 29 -14.41 -1.64 -2.23
N ALA A 30 -15.73 -1.75 -2.11
CA ALA A 30 -16.67 -1.29 -3.13
C ALA A 30 -16.39 0.17 -3.54
N GLY A 31 -16.32 0.42 -4.84
CA GLY A 31 -16.07 1.75 -5.39
C GLY A 31 -14.58 2.12 -5.53
N TRP A 32 -13.66 1.39 -4.91
CA TRP A 32 -12.22 1.65 -5.04
C TRP A 32 -11.71 1.16 -6.41
N LYS A 33 -10.89 1.98 -7.10
CA LYS A 33 -10.51 1.73 -8.50
C LYS A 33 -9.00 1.54 -8.66
N PRO A 34 -8.54 0.31 -8.96
CA PRO A 34 -7.14 0.04 -9.17
C PRO A 34 -6.66 0.50 -10.55
N LYS A 35 -5.42 0.99 -10.61
CA LYS A 35 -4.72 1.33 -11.85
C LYS A 35 -3.23 0.99 -11.71
N ALA A 36 -2.70 0.27 -12.69
CA ALA A 36 -1.27 -0.01 -12.77
C ALA A 36 -0.47 1.30 -12.96
N VAL A 37 0.66 1.37 -12.28
CA VAL A 37 1.64 2.45 -12.40
C VAL A 37 2.84 1.85 -13.13
N ALA A 38 3.17 2.43 -14.29
CA ALA A 38 4.23 1.94 -15.16
C ALA A 38 5.09 3.12 -15.62
N PRO A 39 6.40 2.91 -15.83
CA PRO A 39 7.29 3.94 -16.33
C PRO A 39 6.83 4.39 -17.73
N PRO A 40 6.94 5.69 -18.04
CA PRO A 40 6.67 6.20 -19.38
C PRO A 40 7.77 5.75 -20.36
N GLU A 41 7.48 5.86 -21.67
CA GLU A 41 8.44 5.44 -22.70
C GLU A 41 9.62 6.42 -22.87
N GLY A 42 9.40 7.71 -22.62
CA GLY A 42 10.39 8.77 -22.80
C GLY A 42 11.41 8.87 -21.65
N GLU A 43 12.69 9.05 -21.99
CA GLU A 43 13.79 9.07 -21.02
C GLU A 43 13.69 10.21 -19.99
N GLN A 44 13.23 11.39 -20.39
CA GLN A 44 13.08 12.53 -19.46
C GLN A 44 11.92 12.31 -18.49
N GLU A 45 10.83 11.71 -18.98
CA GLU A 45 9.68 11.35 -18.17
C GLU A 45 9.97 10.18 -17.23
N LYS A 46 10.92 9.29 -17.58
CA LYS A 46 11.39 8.21 -16.69
C LYS A 46 12.09 8.75 -15.46
N GLU A 47 12.96 9.74 -15.59
CA GLU A 47 13.63 10.34 -14.44
C GLU A 47 12.62 10.99 -13.48
N LEU A 48 11.62 11.70 -14.02
CA LEU A 48 10.51 12.23 -13.22
C LEU A 48 9.65 11.12 -12.60
N PHE A 49 9.39 10.05 -13.34
CA PHE A 49 8.65 8.90 -12.83
C PHE A 49 9.39 8.24 -11.66
N GLU A 50 10.70 8.01 -11.78
CA GLU A 50 11.52 7.45 -10.70
C GLU A 50 11.46 8.32 -9.45
N ALA A 51 11.59 9.64 -9.60
CA ALA A 51 11.50 10.58 -8.49
C ALA A 51 10.14 10.58 -7.75
N LEU A 52 9.05 10.16 -8.41
CA LEU A 52 7.69 10.16 -7.85
C LEU A 52 7.20 8.78 -7.44
N ALA A 53 7.63 7.72 -8.13
CA ALA A 53 7.17 6.37 -7.94
C ALA A 53 8.00 5.60 -6.90
N VAL A 54 9.27 6.00 -6.70
CA VAL A 54 10.19 5.35 -5.77
C VAL A 54 10.10 5.98 -4.38
N GLN A 55 9.98 5.14 -3.35
CA GLN A 55 10.03 5.55 -1.96
C GLN A 55 10.96 4.62 -1.18
N GLY A 56 12.19 5.08 -0.93
CA GLY A 56 13.23 4.21 -0.36
C GLY A 56 13.57 3.08 -1.32
N PRO A 57 13.54 1.80 -0.90
CA PRO A 57 13.93 0.68 -1.75
C PRO A 57 12.76 0.12 -2.60
N VAL A 58 11.60 0.78 -2.60
CA VAL A 58 10.40 0.24 -3.27
C VAL A 58 9.84 1.18 -4.33
N THR A 59 9.25 0.59 -5.37
CA THR A 59 8.63 1.31 -6.48
C THR A 59 7.12 1.08 -6.47
N THR A 60 6.34 2.14 -6.64
CA THR A 60 4.88 2.08 -6.77
C THR A 60 4.52 1.38 -8.08
N VAL A 61 3.75 0.30 -7.99
CA VAL A 61 3.31 -0.50 -9.17
C VAL A 61 1.79 -0.50 -9.35
N CYS A 62 1.05 -0.14 -8.31
CA CYS A 62 -0.40 -0.02 -8.38
C CYS A 62 -0.90 1.09 -7.45
N GLU A 63 -1.80 1.91 -7.96
CA GLU A 63 -2.52 2.90 -7.17
C GLU A 63 -4.02 2.57 -7.23
N ILE A 64 -4.66 2.51 -6.06
CA ILE A 64 -6.08 2.26 -5.92
C ILE A 64 -6.75 3.54 -5.44
N ASP A 65 -7.52 4.17 -6.32
CA ASP A 65 -8.22 5.43 -6.07
C ASP A 65 -9.48 5.21 -5.25
N ALA A 66 -9.55 5.87 -4.09
CA ALA A 66 -10.68 5.84 -3.18
C ALA A 66 -11.74 6.92 -3.50
N LYS A 67 -11.44 7.86 -4.41
CA LYS A 67 -12.36 8.96 -4.78
C LYS A 67 -13.73 8.51 -5.25
N PRO A 68 -13.87 7.48 -6.09
CA PRO A 68 -15.20 7.05 -6.52
C PRO A 68 -16.03 6.43 -5.38
N ALA A 69 -15.40 6.11 -4.23
CA ALA A 69 -16.07 5.68 -3.01
C ALA A 69 -16.33 6.82 -2.01
N GLY A 70 -16.03 8.07 -2.36
CA GLY A 70 -16.29 9.25 -1.52
C GLY A 70 -15.11 9.71 -0.64
N HIS A 71 -13.92 9.18 -0.86
CA HIS A 71 -12.69 9.57 -0.16
C HIS A 71 -11.82 10.49 -1.04
N ILE A 72 -10.69 10.98 -0.54
CA ILE A 72 -9.69 11.75 -1.31
C ILE A 72 -8.38 10.96 -1.46
N GLY A 73 -8.14 10.03 -0.54
CA GLY A 73 -6.91 9.25 -0.46
C GLY A 73 -6.79 8.10 -1.46
N PHE A 74 -5.74 7.31 -1.25
CA PHE A 74 -5.39 6.16 -2.06
C PHE A 74 -4.86 5.02 -1.19
N LEU A 75 -5.05 3.78 -1.64
CA LEU A 75 -4.22 2.66 -1.24
C LEU A 75 -3.17 2.46 -2.33
N ARG A 76 -1.88 2.44 -1.97
CA ARG A 76 -0.79 2.22 -2.92
C ARG A 76 -0.09 0.91 -2.64
N VAL A 77 0.33 0.24 -3.71
CA VAL A 77 1.13 -0.98 -3.65
C VAL A 77 2.51 -0.68 -4.22
N TYR A 78 3.52 -1.00 -3.43
CA TYR A 78 4.93 -0.88 -3.81
C TYR A 78 5.58 -2.25 -3.80
N VAL A 79 6.60 -2.43 -4.64
CA VAL A 79 7.39 -3.67 -4.72
C VAL A 79 8.86 -3.35 -4.50
N ASN A 80 9.52 -4.18 -3.71
CA ASN A 80 10.96 -4.34 -3.66
C ASN A 80 11.31 -5.62 -4.43
N ASP A 81 12.07 -5.52 -5.52
CA ASP A 81 12.48 -6.70 -6.30
C ASP A 81 13.66 -7.47 -5.66
N ASP A 82 14.23 -6.96 -4.56
CA ASP A 82 15.22 -7.69 -3.77
C ASP A 82 14.57 -8.83 -2.96
N ALA A 83 14.68 -10.05 -3.48
CA ALA A 83 14.18 -11.27 -2.85
C ALA A 83 14.86 -11.61 -1.51
N SER A 84 16.00 -11.00 -1.19
CA SER A 84 16.70 -11.20 0.09
C SER A 84 16.22 -10.25 1.20
N ALA A 85 15.53 -9.16 0.83
CA ALA A 85 15.05 -8.16 1.76
C ALA A 85 13.85 -8.69 2.57
N THR A 86 13.93 -8.55 3.90
CA THR A 86 12.80 -8.90 4.78
C THR A 86 11.68 -7.88 4.68
N ALA A 87 10.44 -8.30 4.94
CA ALA A 87 9.29 -7.39 5.03
C ALA A 87 9.54 -6.25 6.04
N ARG A 88 10.13 -6.59 7.19
CA ARG A 88 10.50 -5.63 8.24
C ARG A 88 11.46 -4.56 7.73
N ALA A 89 12.59 -4.97 7.15
CA ALA A 89 13.64 -4.07 6.70
C ALA A 89 13.15 -3.18 5.54
N THR A 90 12.40 -3.74 4.58
CA THR A 90 11.77 -2.97 3.51
C THR A 90 10.84 -1.90 4.06
N LEU A 91 10.02 -2.23 5.06
CA LEU A 91 9.08 -1.29 5.65
C LEU A 91 9.77 -0.18 6.48
N GLU A 92 10.86 -0.49 7.18
CA GLU A 92 11.68 0.52 7.88
C GLU A 92 12.27 1.52 6.89
N ALA A 93 12.84 1.02 5.80
CA ALA A 93 13.44 1.87 4.77
C ALA A 93 12.38 2.69 4.00
N PHE A 94 11.19 2.13 3.77
CA PHE A 94 10.04 2.85 3.21
C PHE A 94 9.60 4.02 4.09
N VAL A 95 9.49 3.80 5.41
CA VAL A 95 9.13 4.86 6.37
C VAL A 95 10.25 5.89 6.51
N ALA A 96 11.51 5.47 6.51
CA ALA A 96 12.65 6.38 6.60
C ALA A 96 12.78 7.33 5.39
N ALA A 97 12.20 6.97 4.25
CA ALA A 97 12.16 7.79 3.05
C ALA A 97 11.00 8.81 3.03
N GLU A 98 10.11 8.79 4.03
CA GLU A 98 9.04 9.80 4.17
C GLU A 98 9.58 11.15 4.68
N THR A 99 8.79 12.20 4.49
CA THR A 99 9.10 13.52 5.02
C THR A 99 8.83 13.60 6.53
N ALA A 100 9.90 13.72 7.31
CA ALA A 100 9.88 13.87 8.77
C ALA A 100 8.95 12.86 9.50
N PRO A 101 9.14 11.55 9.28
CA PRO A 101 8.34 10.53 9.96
C PRO A 101 8.61 10.55 11.47
N SER A 102 7.57 10.33 12.26
CA SER A 102 7.70 10.23 13.72
C SER A 102 6.72 9.21 14.31
N GLY A 103 7.03 8.77 15.54
CA GLY A 103 6.14 7.88 16.31
C GLY A 103 5.91 6.51 15.67
N ALA A 104 6.84 6.04 14.83
CA ALA A 104 6.69 4.76 14.13
C ALA A 104 6.65 3.58 15.11
N VAL A 105 5.57 2.80 15.05
CA VAL A 105 5.36 1.58 15.82
C VAL A 105 5.16 0.44 14.86
N TYR A 106 6.00 -0.59 14.99
CA TYR A 106 6.02 -1.74 14.11
C TYR A 106 5.60 -3.00 14.85
N ARG A 107 4.79 -3.83 14.19
CA ARG A 107 4.27 -5.07 14.76
C ARG A 107 4.19 -6.16 13.71
N GLU A 108 4.51 -7.38 14.10
CA GLU A 108 4.15 -8.54 13.30
C GLU A 108 2.64 -8.79 13.42
N VAL A 109 1.98 -9.02 12.30
CA VAL A 109 0.54 -9.26 12.23
C VAL A 109 0.23 -10.36 11.23
N ARG A 110 -0.94 -10.98 11.41
CA ARG A 110 -1.55 -11.79 10.35
C ARG A 110 -2.21 -10.89 9.32
N ALA A 111 -2.02 -11.23 8.04
CA ALA A 111 -2.64 -10.59 6.89
C ALA A 111 -3.16 -11.68 5.94
N GLY A 112 -4.45 -12.01 6.06
CA GLY A 112 -5.06 -13.16 5.38
C GLY A 112 -4.33 -14.47 5.65
N THR A 113 -3.72 -15.05 4.61
CA THR A 113 -2.91 -16.27 4.72
C THR A 113 -1.42 -16.00 4.90
N LEU A 114 -1.00 -14.74 4.95
CA LEU A 114 0.39 -14.30 5.08
C LEU A 114 0.70 -13.77 6.48
N THR A 115 1.99 -13.75 6.80
CA THR A 115 2.55 -12.96 7.91
C THR A 115 3.05 -11.64 7.34
N ALA A 116 2.72 -10.53 8.00
CA ALA A 116 3.12 -9.19 7.60
C ALA A 116 3.81 -8.46 8.76
N THR A 117 4.65 -7.49 8.43
CA THR A 117 4.99 -6.40 9.35
C THR A 117 4.05 -5.25 9.06
N GLU A 118 3.34 -4.73 10.06
CA GLU A 118 2.54 -3.51 9.96
C GLU A 118 3.21 -2.37 10.72
N VAL A 119 3.08 -1.16 10.20
CA VAL A 119 3.53 0.08 10.83
C VAL A 119 2.39 1.08 10.93
N THR A 120 2.32 1.76 12.06
CA THR A 120 1.59 3.03 12.22
C THR A 120 2.58 4.12 12.57
N TYR A 121 2.45 5.28 11.95
CA TYR A 121 3.36 6.41 12.13
C TYR A 121 2.64 7.72 11.82
N VAL A 122 3.32 8.84 12.07
CA VAL A 122 2.88 10.17 11.67
C VAL A 122 3.85 10.71 10.62
N THR A 123 3.33 11.29 9.55
CA THR A 123 4.10 12.01 8.53
C THR A 123 3.72 13.48 8.51
N THR A 124 4.64 14.34 8.05
CA THR A 124 4.41 15.79 7.96
C THR A 124 4.11 16.16 6.51
N VAL A 125 2.98 16.83 6.29
CA VAL A 125 2.62 17.42 5.01
C VAL A 125 3.15 18.85 5.00
N GLU A 126 4.36 19.05 4.48
CA GLU A 126 5.06 20.35 4.50
C GLU A 126 4.22 21.50 3.92
N LEU A 127 3.49 21.23 2.83
CA LEU A 127 2.66 22.23 2.16
C LEU A 127 1.53 22.79 3.05
N LEU A 128 1.12 22.04 4.07
CA LEU A 128 0.01 22.39 4.96
C LEU A 128 0.45 22.63 6.40
N ASP A 129 1.73 22.40 6.73
CA ASP A 129 2.27 22.36 8.10
C ASP A 129 1.38 21.52 9.04
N ARG A 130 0.97 20.35 8.55
CA ARG A 130 0.09 19.42 9.28
C ARG A 130 0.71 18.04 9.37
N GLN A 131 0.54 17.45 10.54
CA GLN A 131 0.81 16.05 10.77
C GLN A 131 -0.41 15.22 10.37
N LYS A 132 -0.17 14.04 9.81
CA LYS A 132 -1.21 13.05 9.55
C LYS A 132 -0.77 11.65 9.96
N LYS A 133 -1.73 10.85 10.44
CA LYS A 133 -1.57 9.42 10.67
C LYS A 133 -1.39 8.69 9.33
N SER A 134 -0.46 7.75 9.34
CA SER A 134 -0.18 6.84 8.24
C SER A 134 -0.14 5.40 8.75
N ARG A 135 -0.53 4.48 7.87
CA ARG A 135 -0.46 3.05 8.12
C ARG A 135 0.00 2.34 6.85
N ALA A 136 0.92 1.41 7.01
CA ALA A 136 1.37 0.54 5.94
C ALA A 136 1.65 -0.86 6.48
N LEU A 137 1.63 -1.85 5.60
CA LEU A 137 2.13 -3.18 5.91
C LEU A 137 3.06 -3.67 4.81
N ALA A 138 3.95 -4.58 5.14
CA ALA A 138 4.81 -5.29 4.22
C ALA A 138 4.69 -6.80 4.39
N VAL A 139 4.71 -7.52 3.28
CA VAL A 139 4.79 -8.99 3.23
C VAL A 139 5.99 -9.39 2.36
N ALA A 140 6.66 -10.47 2.73
CA ALA A 140 7.71 -11.06 1.90
C ALA A 140 7.10 -12.04 0.90
N THR A 141 7.60 -12.03 -0.34
CA THR A 141 7.23 -12.99 -1.38
C THR A 141 8.51 -13.57 -2.01
N PRO A 142 8.44 -14.69 -2.75
CA PRO A 142 9.59 -15.21 -3.48
C PRO A 142 10.18 -14.23 -4.50
N ARG A 143 9.41 -13.21 -4.93
CA ARG A 143 9.84 -12.16 -5.87
C ARG A 143 10.30 -10.88 -5.18
N GLY A 144 10.44 -10.91 -3.84
CA GLY A 144 10.73 -9.73 -3.03
C GLY A 144 9.53 -9.22 -2.24
N ALA A 145 9.72 -8.12 -1.52
CA ALA A 145 8.72 -7.62 -0.58
C ALA A 145 7.64 -6.76 -1.27
N VAL A 146 6.40 -6.86 -0.80
CA VAL A 146 5.29 -6.01 -1.24
C VAL A 146 4.83 -5.14 -0.07
N VAL A 147 4.72 -3.83 -0.30
CA VAL A 147 4.23 -2.86 0.69
C VAL A 147 2.84 -2.36 0.26
N LEU A 148 1.86 -2.41 1.17
CA LEU A 148 0.58 -1.73 1.02
C LEU A 148 0.59 -0.51 1.94
N SER A 149 0.41 0.69 1.39
CA SER A 149 0.39 1.94 2.16
C SER A 149 -0.93 2.69 1.98
N LEU A 150 -1.58 3.03 3.10
CA LEU A 150 -2.80 3.83 3.12
C LEU A 150 -2.46 5.31 3.24
N GLY A 151 -2.69 6.06 2.15
CA GLY A 151 -2.44 7.49 2.09
C GLY A 151 -3.71 8.32 2.14
N GLY A 152 -4.03 8.88 3.32
CA GLY A 152 -5.10 9.87 3.50
C GLY A 152 -4.61 11.32 3.39
N MET A 153 -5.56 12.25 3.27
CA MET A 153 -5.30 13.70 3.29
C MET A 153 -4.96 14.16 4.71
N ASP A 154 -5.75 13.73 5.69
CA ASP A 154 -5.60 14.04 7.12
C ASP A 154 -5.99 12.82 7.98
N ASP A 155 -6.04 13.01 9.30
CA ASP A 155 -6.40 11.96 10.26
C ASP A 155 -7.84 11.46 10.09
N ALA A 156 -8.79 12.34 9.77
CA ALA A 156 -10.19 11.95 9.61
C ALA A 156 -10.37 11.10 8.34
N GLU A 157 -9.74 11.52 7.24
CA GLU A 157 -9.67 10.76 6.00
C GLU A 157 -8.98 9.40 6.22
N HIS A 158 -7.86 9.38 6.93
CA HIS A 158 -7.15 8.16 7.28
C HIS A 158 -8.06 7.18 8.02
N GLU A 159 -8.71 7.64 9.10
CA GLU A 159 -9.62 6.83 9.91
C GLU A 159 -10.82 6.31 9.11
N ALA A 160 -11.39 7.15 8.24
CA ALA A 160 -12.51 6.77 7.37
C ALA A 160 -12.15 5.69 6.35
N MET A 161 -10.89 5.62 5.91
CA MET A 161 -10.41 4.63 4.95
C MET A 161 -9.84 3.36 5.59
N LEU A 162 -9.60 3.33 6.90
CA LEU A 162 -9.10 2.13 7.60
C LEU A 162 -9.92 0.85 7.30
N PRO A 163 -11.25 0.89 7.23
CA PRO A 163 -12.03 -0.31 6.90
C PRO A 163 -11.67 -0.94 5.54
N ALA A 164 -11.31 -0.14 4.53
CA ALA A 164 -10.86 -0.64 3.23
C ALA A 164 -9.45 -1.25 3.31
N PHE A 165 -8.54 -0.64 4.09
CA PHE A 165 -7.21 -1.19 4.35
C PHE A 165 -7.29 -2.52 5.10
N GLU A 166 -8.17 -2.64 6.11
CA GLU A 166 -8.35 -3.89 6.84
C GLU A 166 -8.98 -4.99 5.97
N LEU A 167 -9.89 -4.64 5.04
CA LEU A 167 -10.37 -5.59 4.04
C LEU A 167 -9.22 -6.15 3.18
N ALA A 168 -8.40 -5.26 2.60
CA ALA A 168 -7.23 -5.66 1.83
C ALA A 168 -6.28 -6.53 2.66
N ARG A 169 -5.95 -6.09 3.88
CA ARG A 169 -5.08 -6.84 4.80
C ARG A 169 -5.64 -8.22 5.14
N SER A 170 -6.92 -8.31 5.46
CA SER A 170 -7.55 -9.56 5.91
C SER A 170 -7.71 -10.61 4.80
N THR A 171 -7.65 -10.18 3.55
CA THR A 171 -7.81 -11.02 2.34
C THR A 171 -6.49 -11.26 1.61
N LEU A 172 -5.37 -10.77 2.13
CA LEU A 172 -4.05 -10.95 1.54
C LEU A 172 -3.67 -12.44 1.41
N ALA A 173 -3.25 -12.81 0.20
CA ALA A 173 -2.75 -14.13 -0.12
C ALA A 173 -1.61 -14.05 -1.16
N PRO A 174 -0.74 -15.08 -1.27
CA PRO A 174 0.17 -15.19 -2.41
C PRO A 174 -0.62 -15.13 -3.74
N ALA A 175 -0.07 -14.48 -4.75
CA ALA A 175 -0.62 -14.60 -6.09
C ALA A 175 -0.46 -16.04 -6.60
N PRO A 176 -1.42 -16.56 -7.40
CA PRO A 176 -1.26 -17.85 -8.06
C PRO A 176 -0.03 -17.81 -8.98
N ALA A 177 0.70 -18.92 -9.05
CA ALA A 177 1.81 -19.04 -9.99
C ALA A 177 1.29 -18.90 -11.43
N GLU A 178 2.02 -18.16 -12.27
CA GLU A 178 1.81 -18.20 -13.71
C GLU A 178 2.23 -19.60 -14.19
N GLY A 179 1.27 -20.35 -14.73
CA GLY A 179 1.46 -21.72 -15.21
C GLY A 179 2.09 -21.82 -16.58
#